data_AF-A0A2T2TX12-F1
#
_entry.id   AF-A0A2T2TX12-F1
#
_cell.length_a   1.000
_cell.length_b   1.000
_cell.length_c   1.000
_cell.angle_alpha   90.00
_cell.angle_beta   90.00
_cell.angle_gamma   90.00
#
_symmetry.space_group_name_H-M   'P 1'
#
loop_
_entity.id
_entity.type
_entity.pdbx_description
1 polymer ?
#
loop_
_entity_poly.entity_id
_entity_poly.type
_entity_poly.pdbx_seq_one_letter_code
_entity_poly.pdbx_strand_id
1 'polypeptide(L)' 'MSRSLSVLTSLVVAMVVLGLGAYWLTAPSGESDLRTSVSVTEAMGSDTTGYRRATEVRPFTFPADHGPHPGYKTEWWY' A
#
# COMPACT_ATOMS: atom_id res chain seq x y z
N MET A 1 16.96 57.51 5.41
CA MET A 1 17.49 56.12 5.33
C MET A 1 16.69 55.07 6.12
N SER A 2 16.20 55.34 7.34
CA SER A 2 15.60 54.32 8.22
C SER A 2 14.36 53.61 7.65
N ARG A 3 13.44 54.33 7.00
CA ARG A 3 12.21 53.75 6.43
C ARG A 3 12.46 52.73 5.32
N SER A 4 13.45 52.99 4.46
CA SER A 4 13.84 52.06 3.38
C SER A 4 14.46 50.78 3.96
N LEU A 5 15.27 50.92 5.01
CA LEU A 5 15.87 49.78 5.72
C LEU A 5 14.81 48.91 6.42
N SER A 6 13.78 49.51 7.01
CA SER A 6 12.64 48.79 7.61
C SER A 6 11.79 48.04 6.59
N VAL A 7 11.59 48.61 5.41
CA VAL A 7 10.87 47.94 4.31
C VAL A 7 11.66 46.75 3.79
N LEU A 8 12.97 46.93 3.57
CA LEU A 8 13.85 45.87 3.07
C LEU A 8 13.92 44.68 4.05
N THR A 9 14.07 44.97 5.34
CA THR A 9 14.10 43.93 6.39
C THR A 9 12.78 43.17 6.48
N SER A 10 11.64 43.86 6.38
CA SER A 10 10.31 43.21 6.39
C SER A 10 10.11 42.27 5.19
N LEU A 11 10.56 42.68 4.00
CA LEU A 11 10.50 41.85 2.79
C LEU A 11 11.36 40.58 2.90
N VAL A 12 12.58 40.71 3.44
CA VAL A 12 13.47 39.56 3.65
C VAL A 12 12.86 38.57 4.64
N VAL A 13 12.30 39.05 5.75
CA VAL A 13 11.63 38.18 6.73
C VAL A 13 10.43 37.47 6.10
N ALA A 14 9.59 38.19 5.34
CA ALA A 14 8.46 37.58 4.65
C ALA A 14 8.91 36.49 3.66
N MET A 15 9.98 36.74 2.89
CA MET A 15 10.52 35.77 1.96
C MET A 15 11.07 34.52 2.66
N VAL A 16 11.74 34.68 3.80
CA VAL A 16 12.25 33.56 4.61
C VAL A 16 11.09 32.75 5.20
N VAL A 17 10.07 33.41 5.74
CA VAL A 17 8.88 32.73 6.29
C VAL A 17 8.15 31.94 5.19
N LEU A 18 7.97 32.54 4.01
CA LEU A 18 7.36 31.85 2.87
C LEU A 18 8.22 30.69 2.39
N GLY A 19 9.54 30.85 2.33
CA GLY A 19 10.48 29.79 1.95
C GLY A 19 10.48 28.62 2.92
N LEU A 20 10.47 28.90 4.23
CA LEU A 20 10.40 27.88 5.28
C LEU A 20 9.04 27.18 5.31
N GLY A 21 7.95 27.93 5.10
CA GLY A 21 6.60 27.37 4.98
C GLY A 21 6.49 26.46 3.77
N ALA A 22 6.96 26.91 2.60
CA ALA A 22 7.00 26.10 1.40
C ALA A 22 7.83 24.84 1.60
N TYR A 23 9.04 24.97 2.17
CA TYR A 23 9.88 23.82 2.49
C TYR A 23 9.17 22.82 3.41
N TRP A 24 8.50 23.28 4.47
CA TRP A 24 7.75 22.39 5.36
C TRP A 24 6.57 21.68 4.68
N LEU A 25 5.91 22.37 3.75
CA LEU A 25 4.76 21.84 3.00
C LEU A 25 5.16 20.89 1.86
N THR A 26 6.33 21.10 1.27
CA THR A 26 6.80 20.35 0.09
C THR A 26 7.98 19.43 0.40
N ALA A 27 8.48 19.43 1.63
CA ALA A 27 9.50 18.48 2.04
C ALA A 27 8.94 17.07 1.81
N PRO A 28 9.72 16.18 1.18
CA PRO A 28 9.27 14.81 0.97
C PRO A 28 9.07 14.17 2.34
N SER A 29 7.80 14.06 2.75
CA SER A 29 7.38 13.16 3.81
C SER A 29 7.77 11.75 3.33
N GLY A 30 8.72 11.14 4.04
CA GLY A 30 9.49 9.98 3.60
C GLY A 30 8.70 9.00 2.76
N GLU A 31 9.28 8.63 1.61
CA GLU A 31 8.77 7.70 0.60
C GLU A 31 7.87 6.65 1.26
N SER A 32 6.56 6.91 1.26
CA SER A 32 5.62 5.87 1.66
C SER A 32 5.73 4.85 0.55
N ASP A 33 6.43 3.75 0.81
CA ASP A 33 6.70 2.68 -0.13
C ASP A 33 5.36 2.18 -0.66
N LEU A 34 4.90 2.79 -1.76
CA LEU A 34 3.66 2.45 -2.41
C LEU A 34 3.88 1.05 -2.95
N ARG A 35 3.42 0.04 -2.20
CA ARG A 35 3.47 -1.36 -2.63
C ARG A 35 2.60 -1.53 -3.87
N THR A 36 3.17 -1.23 -5.03
CA THR A 36 2.55 -1.42 -6.35
C THR A 36 2.64 -2.87 -6.81
N SER A 37 3.28 -3.74 -6.04
CA SER A 37 3.37 -5.17 -6.28
C SER A 37 2.90 -5.93 -5.04
N VAL A 38 2.20 -7.03 -5.28
CA VAL A 38 1.81 -7.99 -4.26
C VAL A 38 2.60 -9.26 -4.52
N SER A 39 3.26 -9.77 -3.48
CA SER A 39 3.88 -11.08 -3.56
C SER A 39 2.80 -12.15 -3.65
N VAL A 40 2.82 -12.93 -4.73
CA VAL A 40 1.89 -14.06 -4.91
C VAL A 40 2.06 -15.08 -3.79
N THR A 41 3.28 -15.33 -3.34
CA THR A 41 3.55 -16.28 -2.25
C THR A 41 2.99 -15.78 -0.93
N GLU A 42 3.00 -14.47 -0.67
CA GLU A 42 2.40 -13.87 0.52
C GLU A 42 0.87 -13.90 0.46
N ALA A 43 0.29 -13.57 -0.69
CA ALA A 43 -1.15 -13.60 -0.90
C ALA A 43 -1.71 -15.03 -0.75
N MET A 44 -1.05 -16.00 -1.37
CA MET A 44 -1.47 -17.40 -1.34
C MET A 44 -1.09 -18.15 -0.06
N GLY A 45 0.01 -17.77 0.59
CA GLY A 45 0.54 -18.41 1.80
C GLY A 45 -0.13 -17.98 3.11
N SER A 46 -1.16 -17.13 3.03
CA SER A 46 -1.89 -16.61 4.18
C SER A 46 -2.68 -17.69 4.95
N ASP A 47 -3.16 -17.34 6.15
CA ASP A 47 -3.86 -18.24 7.09
C ASP A 47 -4.91 -19.16 6.44
N THR A 48 -4.90 -20.43 6.82
CA THR A 48 -5.79 -21.47 6.29
C THR A 48 -6.91 -21.88 7.25
N THR A 49 -7.03 -21.19 8.39
CA THR A 49 -8.11 -21.41 9.37
C THR A 49 -9.48 -21.37 8.69
N GLY A 50 -10.30 -22.39 8.94
CA GLY A 50 -11.64 -22.53 8.34
C GLY A 50 -11.69 -23.22 6.97
N TYR A 51 -10.55 -23.50 6.35
CA TYR A 51 -10.49 -24.24 5.08
C TYR A 51 -9.99 -25.68 5.25
N ARG A 52 -10.51 -26.60 4.41
CA ARG A 52 -10.02 -27.97 4.30
C ARG A 52 -8.60 -27.99 3.73
N ARG A 53 -7.85 -29.03 4.10
CA ARG A 53 -6.50 -29.31 3.61
C ARG A 53 -6.53 -30.58 2.74
N ALA A 54 -5.85 -30.55 1.60
CA ALA A 54 -5.72 -31.68 0.70
C ALA A 54 -4.45 -32.48 1.05
N THR A 55 -4.43 -33.11 2.22
CA THR A 55 -3.26 -33.83 2.76
C THR A 55 -3.27 -35.32 2.47
N GLU A 56 -4.36 -35.83 1.90
CA GLU A 56 -4.55 -37.25 1.60
C GLU A 56 -5.02 -37.44 0.16
N VAL A 57 -4.80 -38.66 -0.35
CA VAL A 57 -5.31 -39.08 -1.65
C VAL A 57 -6.79 -39.42 -1.52
N ARG A 58 -7.63 -38.86 -2.40
CA ARG A 58 -9.07 -39.13 -2.48
C ARG A 58 -9.48 -39.43 -3.92
N PRO A 59 -10.36 -40.42 -4.17
CA PRO A 59 -10.95 -40.63 -5.49
C PRO A 59 -11.94 -39.50 -5.85
N PHE A 60 -11.86 -38.99 -7.08
CA PHE A 60 -12.85 -38.06 -7.63
C PHE A 60 -14.07 -38.81 -8.17
N THR A 61 -15.24 -38.26 -7.91
CA THR A 61 -16.55 -38.77 -8.30
C THR A 61 -17.27 -37.72 -9.12
N PHE A 62 -17.50 -38.03 -10.39
CA PHE A 62 -18.21 -37.15 -11.31
C PHE A 62 -19.71 -37.53 -11.37
N PRO A 63 -20.62 -36.54 -11.49
CA PRO A 63 -20.38 -35.12 -11.75
C PRO A 63 -20.14 -34.25 -10.50
N ALA A 64 -20.21 -34.82 -9.29
CA ALA A 64 -20.16 -34.05 -8.04
C ALA A 64 -18.87 -33.21 -7.88
N ASP A 65 -17.72 -33.77 -8.25
CA ASP A 65 -16.42 -33.08 -8.21
C ASP A 65 -16.13 -32.23 -9.47
N HIS A 66 -17.11 -32.04 -10.37
CA HIS A 66 -16.99 -31.09 -11.50
C HIS A 66 -17.44 -29.66 -11.13
N GLY A 67 -18.04 -29.49 -9.95
CA GLY A 67 -18.50 -28.19 -9.48
C GLY A 67 -17.42 -27.41 -8.72
N PRO A 68 -17.77 -26.22 -8.21
CA PRO A 68 -16.92 -25.50 -7.28
C PRO A 68 -16.68 -26.32 -6.00
N HIS A 69 -15.58 -26.04 -5.30
CA HIS A 69 -15.22 -26.71 -4.05
C HIS A 69 -15.15 -25.73 -2.85
N PRO A 70 -16.30 -25.26 -2.29
CA PRO A 70 -16.38 -24.21 -1.26
C PRO A 70 -15.68 -24.49 0.09
N GLY A 71 -15.03 -25.64 0.24
CA GLY A 71 -14.26 -25.96 1.44
C GLY A 71 -12.77 -25.67 1.31
N TYR A 72 -12.26 -25.37 0.11
CA TYR A 72 -10.84 -25.09 -0.09
C TYR A 72 -10.63 -23.61 -0.38
N LYS A 73 -9.50 -23.10 0.12
CA LYS A 73 -9.18 -21.66 0.02
C LYS A 73 -8.88 -21.21 -1.41
N THR A 74 -8.32 -22.11 -2.21
CA THR A 74 -7.89 -21.81 -3.57
C THR A 74 -8.49 -22.83 -4.52
N GLU A 75 -9.07 -22.34 -5.61
CA GLU A 75 -9.62 -23.13 -6.71
C GLU A 75 -9.27 -22.43 -8.03
N TRP A 76 -8.92 -23.22 -9.05
CA TRP A 76 -8.45 -22.71 -10.34
C TRP A 76 -9.28 -23.29 -11.47
N TRP A 77 -9.67 -22.42 -12.40
CA TRP A 77 -10.37 -22.77 -13.64
C TRP A 77 -9.58 -22.12 -14.78
N TYR A 78 -9.14 -22.92 -15.75
CA TYR A 78 -8.44 -22.47 -16.95
C TYR A 78 -9.33 -22.67 -18.17
#